data_AF-A0A7X8F995-F1
#
_entry.id   AF-A0A7X8F995-F1
#
_cell.length_a   1.000
_cell.length_b   1.000
_cell.length_c   1.000
_cell.angle_alpha   90.00
_cell.angle_beta   90.00
_cell.angle_gamma   90.00
#
_symmetry.space_group_name_H-M   'P 1'
#
loop_
_entity.id
_entity.type
_entity.pdbx_description
1 polymer ?
#
loop_
_entity_poly.entity_id
_entity_poly.type
_entity_poly.pdbx_seq_one_letter_code
_entity_poly.pdbx_strand_id
1 'polypeptide(L)'
;MKATYDLETEYKFFQEHLPEFVKEYLGKYVVIIGQSVLGFYNSISEALAEAVKEHEPGSFFIELCTDNKDYYNVVLYNWSVA
;
A
#
# COMPACT_ATOMS: atom_id res chain seq x y z
N MET A 1 -3.75 -23.52 -0.45
CA MET A 1 -4.34 -22.65 0.60
C MET A 1 -4.31 -21.24 0.05
N LYS A 2 -5.46 -20.59 -0.09
CA LYS A 2 -5.55 -19.18 -0.50
C LYS A 2 -4.95 -18.37 0.65
N ALA A 3 -3.91 -17.58 0.42
CA ALA A 3 -3.42 -16.67 1.45
C ALA A 3 -4.60 -15.79 1.86
N THR A 4 -4.97 -15.83 3.13
CA THR A 4 -6.04 -15.00 3.67
C THR A 4 -5.43 -13.60 3.78
N TYR A 5 -5.60 -12.79 2.73
CA TYR A 5 -5.14 -11.40 2.71
C TYR A 5 -5.91 -10.62 3.77
N ASP A 6 -5.19 -10.13 4.79
CA ASP A 6 -5.78 -9.46 5.94
C ASP A 6 -5.42 -7.99 5.94
N LEU A 7 -6.19 -7.21 5.16
CA LEU A 7 -6.06 -5.77 5.03
C LEU A 7 -6.02 -5.04 6.38
N GLU A 8 -6.64 -5.61 7.42
CA GLU A 8 -6.59 -5.03 8.76
C GLU A 8 -5.17 -5.09 9.34
N THR A 9 -4.44 -6.17 9.09
CA THR A 9 -3.04 -6.34 9.51
C THR A 9 -2.12 -5.38 8.76
N GLU A 10 -2.20 -5.29 7.43
CA GLU A 10 -1.36 -4.35 6.67
C GLU A 10 -1.66 -2.90 7.04
N TYR A 11 -2.95 -2.55 7.22
CA TYR A 11 -3.35 -1.21 7.60
C TYR A 11 -2.85 -0.83 8.99
N LYS A 12 -2.94 -1.73 9.99
CA LYS A 12 -2.38 -1.48 11.33
C LYS A 12 -0.88 -1.28 11.26
N PHE A 13 -0.17 -2.15 10.55
CA PHE A 13 1.27 -2.03 10.35
C PHE A 13 1.62 -0.68 9.71
N PHE A 14 0.89 -0.25 8.69
CA PHE A 14 1.06 1.06 8.07
C PHE A 14 0.84 2.20 9.05
N GLN A 15 -0.23 2.19 9.84
CA GLN A 15 -0.52 3.25 10.82
C GLN A 15 0.55 3.36 11.90
N GLU A 16 1.05 2.24 12.41
CA GLU A 16 2.11 2.20 13.41
C GLU A 16 3.43 2.79 12.91
N HIS A 17 3.74 2.58 11.62
CA HIS A 17 5.01 3.03 11.01
C HIS A 17 4.87 4.32 10.19
N LEU A 18 3.66 4.85 10.00
CA LEU A 18 3.41 6.07 9.23
C LEU A 18 4.27 7.27 9.66
N PRO A 19 4.52 7.53 10.96
CA PRO A 19 5.41 8.62 11.36
C PRO A 19 6.85 8.47 10.81
N GLU A 20 7.36 7.24 10.74
CA GLU A 20 8.68 6.93 10.18
C GLU A 20 8.67 7.05 8.66
N PHE A 21 7.62 6.53 8.03
CA PHE A 21 7.46 6.59 6.58
C PHE A 21 7.33 8.02 6.08
N VAL A 22 6.60 8.88 6.78
CA VAL A 22 6.50 10.31 6.48
C VAL A 22 7.87 10.97 6.61
N LYS A 23 8.67 10.62 7.62
CA LYS A 23 9.99 11.23 7.82
C LYS A 23 10.97 10.93 6.69
N GLU A 24 10.96 9.70 6.16
CA GLU A 24 11.95 9.23 5.18
C GLU A 24 11.43 9.20 3.74
N TYR A 25 10.13 9.03 3.56
CA TYR A 25 9.48 8.73 2.28
C TYR A 25 8.24 9.60 2.04
N LEU A 26 8.19 10.82 2.59
CA LEU A 26 7.10 11.79 2.34
C LEU A 26 6.74 11.88 0.85
N GLY A 27 5.46 11.71 0.55
CA GLY A 27 4.93 11.80 -0.82
C GLY A 27 5.14 10.55 -1.69
N LYS A 28 5.78 9.50 -1.15
CA LYS A 28 5.90 8.20 -1.83
C LYS A 28 4.76 7.26 -1.46
N TYR A 29 4.53 6.28 -2.31
CA TYR A 29 3.59 5.19 -2.09
C TYR A 29 4.35 3.98 -1.55
N VAL A 30 3.93 3.46 -0.40
CA VAL A 30 4.47 2.23 0.17
C VAL A 30 3.66 1.02 -0.29
N VAL A 31 4.32 -0.11 -0.54
CA VAL A 31 3.67 -1.40 -0.79
C VAL A 31 3.96 -2.32 0.39
N ILE A 32 2.92 -2.90 1.00
CA ILE A 32 2.99 -3.74 2.19
C ILE A 32 2.29 -5.08 1.93
N ILE A 33 2.88 -6.17 2.42
CA ILE A 33 2.24 -7.49 2.53
C ILE A 33 2.44 -8.00 3.96
N GLY A 34 1.35 -8.30 4.67
CA GLY A 34 1.36 -8.62 6.09
C GLY A 34 1.98 -7.49 6.94
N GLN A 35 3.17 -7.75 7.48
CA GLN A 35 3.93 -6.79 8.30
C GLN A 35 5.30 -6.51 7.69
N SER A 36 5.37 -6.46 6.36
CA SER A 36 6.63 -6.24 5.64
C SER A 36 6.44 -5.26 4.49
N VAL A 37 7.39 -4.35 4.38
CA VAL A 37 7.46 -3.37 3.28
C VAL A 37 8.16 -4.02 2.09
N LEU A 38 7.51 -4.02 0.93
CA LEU A 38 8.11 -4.42 -0.33
C LEU A 38 8.90 -3.27 -0.97
N GLY A 39 8.45 -2.03 -0.80
CA GLY A 39 9.15 -0.86 -1.32
C GLY A 39 8.37 0.44 -1.22
N PHE A 40 9.04 1.52 -1.62
CA PHE A 40 8.50 2.89 -1.70
C PHE A 40 8.69 3.44 -3.10
N TYR A 41 7.63 3.99 -3.68
CA TYR A 41 7.57 4.37 -5.09
C TYR A 41 7.07 5.81 -5.27
N ASN A 42 7.41 6.45 -6.38
CA ASN A 42 7.09 7.87 -6.58
C ASN A 42 5.64 8.08 -7.04
N SER A 43 4.94 7.03 -7.46
CA SER A 43 3.54 7.09 -7.87
C SER A 43 2.80 5.79 -7.57
N ILE A 44 1.47 5.87 -7.46
CA ILE A 44 0.61 4.71 -7.30
C ILE A 44 0.72 3.73 -8.48
N SER A 45 0.89 4.25 -9.70
CA SER A 45 1.03 3.44 -10.91
C SER A 45 2.34 2.64 -10.91
N GLU A 46 3.44 3.24 -10.44
CA GLU A 46 4.72 2.56 -10.27
C GLU A 46 4.61 1.47 -9.18
N ALA A 47 4.07 1.82 -8.01
CA ALA A 47 3.85 0.87 -6.92
C ALA A 47 3.02 -0.35 -7.37
N LEU A 48 1.92 -0.11 -8.08
CA LEU A 48 1.06 -1.16 -8.63
C LEU A 48 1.80 -1.99 -9.67
N ALA A 49 2.48 -1.35 -10.63
CA ALA A 49 3.19 -2.03 -11.71
C ALA A 49 4.33 -2.93 -11.19
N GLU A 50 5.03 -2.52 -10.13
CA GLU A 50 6.05 -3.36 -9.49
C GLU A 50 5.43 -4.50 -8.69
N ALA A 51 4.40 -4.22 -7.88
CA ALA A 51 3.76 -5.24 -7.04
C ALA A 51 3.16 -6.40 -7.86
N VAL A 52 2.49 -6.10 -8.98
CA VAL A 52 1.82 -7.13 -9.81
C VAL A 52 2.78 -8.01 -10.61
N LYS A 53 4.09 -7.72 -10.63
CA LYS A 53 5.10 -8.60 -11.26
C LYS A 53 5.30 -9.88 -10.46
N GLU A 54 5.23 -9.79 -9.14
CA GLU A 54 5.56 -10.88 -8.21
C GLU A 54 4.37 -11.32 -7.35
N HIS A 55 3.32 -10.49 -7.27
CA HIS A 55 2.18 -10.70 -6.38
C HIS A 55 0.84 -10.55 -7.10
N GLU A 56 -0.18 -11.31 -6.68
CA GLU A 56 -1.50 -11.26 -7.31
C GLU A 56 -2.21 -9.92 -7.01
N PRO A 57 -2.90 -9.28 -7.96
CA PRO A 57 -3.73 -8.13 -7.65
C PRO A 57 -4.70 -8.41 -6.50
N GLY A 58 -4.71 -7.53 -5.50
CA GLY A 58 -5.50 -7.72 -4.27
C GLY A 58 -4.77 -8.49 -3.16
N SER A 59 -3.51 -8.88 -3.36
CA SER A 59 -2.66 -9.56 -2.37
C SER A 59 -1.74 -8.62 -1.59
N PHE A 60 -1.82 -7.31 -1.81
CA PHE A 60 -0.92 -6.30 -1.28
C PHE A 60 -1.66 -5.00 -0.99
N PHE A 61 -1.13 -4.25 -0.03
CA PHE A 61 -1.64 -2.94 0.38
C PHE A 61 -0.75 -1.84 -0.22
N ILE A 62 -1.34 -0.82 -0.84
CA ILE A 62 -0.62 0.35 -1.38
C ILE A 62 -1.20 1.61 -0.78
N GLU A 63 -0.36 2.49 -0.23
CA GLU A 63 -0.82 3.71 0.43
C GLU A 63 0.20 4.84 0.37
N LEU A 64 -0.28 6.09 0.39
CA LEU A 64 0.57 7.29 0.35
C LEU A 64 1.14 7.59 1.74
N CYS A 65 2.46 7.78 1.83
CA CYS A 65 3.15 8.27 3.02
C CYS A 65 2.96 9.80 3.13
N THR A 66 1.95 10.24 3.87
CA THR A 66 1.62 11.66 4.04
C THR A 66 1.19 11.98 5.47
N ASP A 67 1.50 13.20 5.94
CA ASP A 67 1.02 13.77 7.19
C ASP A 67 -0.26 14.60 7.00
N ASN A 68 -0.70 14.79 5.75
CA ASN A 68 -1.92 15.50 5.42
C ASN A 68 -3.15 14.70 5.85
N LYS A 69 -3.82 15.16 6.91
CA LYS A 69 -5.03 14.53 7.47
C LYS A 69 -6.28 14.68 6.61
N ASP A 70 -6.26 15.63 5.68
CA ASP A 70 -7.35 15.86 4.71
C ASP A 70 -7.13 15.06 3.42
N TYR A 71 -6.07 14.24 3.37
CA TYR A 71 -5.84 13.32 2.27
C TYR A 71 -6.89 12.20 2.30
N TYR A 72 -7.77 12.21 1.29
CA TYR A 72 -8.73 11.15 1.05
C TYR A 72 -8.19 10.23 -0.04
N ASN A 73 -8.05 8.95 0.29
CA ASN A 73 -7.81 7.93 -0.72
C ASN A 73 -9.05 7.68 -1.55
N VAL A 74 -8.86 7.65 -2.88
CA VAL A 74 -9.74 6.85 -3.73
C VAL A 74 -9.29 5.41 -3.54
N VAL A 75 -9.94 4.71 -2.61
CA VAL A 75 -9.80 3.25 -2.50
C VAL A 75 -10.35 2.66 -3.80
N LEU A 76 -9.46 2.20 -4.68
CA LEU A 76 -9.85 1.50 -5.90
C LEU A 76 -10.40 0.13 -5.48
N TYR A 77 -11.71 0.08 -5.19
CA TYR A 77 -12.43 -1.18 -5.05
C TYR A 77 -12.37 -1.90 -6.40
N ASN A 78 -11.47 -2.87 -6.49
CA ASN A 78 -11.45 -3.97 -7.44
C ASN A 78 -12.11 -3.66 -8.78
N TRP A 79 -11.33 -3.16 -9.75
CA TRP A 79 -11.78 -3.04 -11.12
C TRP A 79 -11.82 -4.43 -11.76
N SER A 80 -12.87 -5.20 -11.45
CA SER A 80 -13.31 -6.28 -12.33
C SER A 80 -14.03 -5.60 -13.49
N VAL A 81 -13.26 -5.10 -14.46
CA VAL A 81 -13.84 -4.75 -15.76
C VAL A 81 -14.20 -6.08 -16.41
N ALA A 82 -15.50 -6.38 -16.42
CA ALA A 82 -16.06 -7.45 -17.23
C ALA A 82 -15.84 -7.17 -18.72
#